data_AF-A0A820K587-F1
#
_entry.id   AF-A0A820K587-F1
#
_cell.length_a   1.000
_cell.length_b   1.000
_cell.length_c   1.000
_cell.angle_alpha   90.00
_cell.angle_beta   90.00
_cell.angle_gamma   90.00
#
_symmetry.space_group_name_H-M   'P 1'
#
loop_
_entity.id
_entity.type
_entity.pdbx_description
1 polymer ?
#
loop_
_entity_poly.entity_id
_entity_poly.type
_entity_poly.pdbx_seq_one_letter_code
_entity_poly.pdbx_strand_id
1 'polypeptide(L)'
;NQKWTTDFRDDLKEQVEQYHFNTYAQNWDRRAEVKRALTSIPSLMMWDDHDIFDGVGSYPPLLHDSPMMMGLFQAAQKMRLLFQHHTTPEKARQHHLFGHEGYNFFARCGPHLAIIGADGRTERNTQTVQHEKTWDMIFNKLENDLEEVEHLIVLFPVP
;
A
#
# COMPACT_ATOMS: atom_id res chain seq x y z
N ASN A 1 -5.18 19.12 -25.05
CA ASN A 1 -4.49 17.94 -24.47
C ASN A 1 -3.39 18.29 -23.45
N GLN A 2 -3.26 19.53 -22.95
CA GLN A 2 -2.28 19.91 -21.89
C GLN A 2 -2.57 19.30 -20.49
N LYS A 3 -3.80 18.85 -20.23
CA LYS A 3 -4.22 18.40 -18.89
C LYS A 3 -3.41 17.21 -18.37
N TRP A 4 -3.00 16.30 -19.26
CA TRP A 4 -2.32 15.05 -18.92
C TRP A 4 -0.78 15.17 -18.88
N THR A 5 -0.25 16.34 -19.26
CA THR A 5 1.19 16.63 -19.25
C THR A 5 1.55 17.68 -18.21
N THR A 6 0.65 17.94 -17.25
CA THR A 6 0.90 18.92 -16.20
C THR A 6 1.85 18.30 -15.17
N ASP A 7 2.95 19.00 -14.91
CA ASP A 7 3.99 18.53 -13.99
C ASP A 7 3.50 18.52 -12.54
N PHE A 8 3.93 17.49 -11.80
CA PHE A 8 3.78 17.43 -10.35
C PHE A 8 4.95 18.16 -9.69
N ARG A 9 4.77 19.45 -9.45
CA ARG A 9 5.79 20.35 -8.92
C ARG A 9 6.06 20.11 -7.44
N ASP A 10 7.25 20.47 -6.97
CA ASP A 10 7.66 20.25 -5.57
C ASP A 10 6.79 20.99 -4.55
N ASP A 11 6.30 22.20 -4.88
CA ASP A 11 5.39 22.96 -4.02
C ASP A 11 4.05 22.24 -3.84
N LEU A 12 3.55 21.58 -4.89
CA LEU A 12 2.35 20.75 -4.82
C LEU A 12 2.63 19.45 -4.05
N LYS A 13 3.79 18.83 -4.25
CA LYS A 13 4.19 17.63 -3.51
C LYS A 13 4.11 17.85 -2.00
N GLU A 14 4.68 18.95 -1.50
CA GLU A 14 4.64 19.29 -0.07
C GLU A 14 3.20 19.44 0.44
N GLN A 15 2.34 20.13 -0.33
CA GLN A 15 0.93 20.32 0.03
C GLN A 15 0.15 19.00 0.05
N VAL A 16 0.38 18.11 -0.92
CA VAL A 16 -0.27 16.79 -1.00
C VAL A 16 0.20 15.88 0.14
N GLU A 17 1.51 15.83 0.40
CA GLU A 17 2.07 15.08 1.53
C GLU A 17 1.48 15.57 2.87
N GLN A 18 1.41 16.90 3.06
CA GLN A 18 0.82 17.50 4.25
C GLN A 18 -0.68 17.19 4.39
N TYR A 19 -1.42 17.18 3.27
CA TYR A 19 -2.82 16.81 3.24
C TYR A 19 -3.03 15.35 3.68
N HIS A 20 -2.30 14.39 3.10
CA HIS A 20 -2.42 12.98 3.48
C HIS A 20 -1.99 12.75 4.94
N PHE A 21 -0.90 13.38 5.40
CA PHE A 21 -0.45 13.29 6.79
C PHE A 21 -1.55 13.77 7.75
N ASN A 22 -2.10 14.97 7.50
CA ASN A 22 -3.18 15.53 8.32
C ASN A 22 -4.42 14.65 8.28
N THR A 23 -4.76 14.08 7.12
CA THR A 23 -5.91 13.19 6.96
C THR A 23 -5.76 11.93 7.81
N TYR A 24 -4.59 11.27 7.79
CA TYR A 24 -4.31 10.12 8.67
C TYR A 24 -4.40 10.52 10.15
N ALA A 25 -3.64 11.55 10.56
CA ALA A 25 -3.58 11.99 11.95
C ALA A 25 -4.97 12.36 12.49
N GLN A 26 -5.76 13.11 11.71
CA GLN A 26 -7.11 13.50 12.09
C GLN A 26 -8.03 12.28 12.16
N ASN A 27 -8.06 11.41 11.15
CA ASN A 27 -8.99 10.29 11.14
C ASN A 27 -8.70 9.27 12.25
N TRP A 28 -7.42 9.05 12.57
CA TRP A 28 -7.02 8.12 13.62
C TRP A 28 -7.25 8.66 15.03
N ASP A 29 -7.25 10.00 15.20
CA ASP A 29 -7.56 10.67 16.47
C ASP A 29 -9.05 11.06 16.62
N ARG A 30 -9.80 11.14 15.51
CA ARG A 30 -11.16 11.70 15.46
C ARG A 30 -12.17 11.00 16.37
N ARG A 31 -12.09 9.67 16.47
CA ARG A 31 -13.02 8.87 17.26
C ARG A 31 -12.27 8.19 18.39
N ALA A 32 -12.76 8.36 19.62
CA ALA A 32 -12.14 7.79 20.81
C ALA A 32 -12.03 6.25 20.71
N GLU A 33 -12.99 5.61 20.04
CA GLU A 33 -13.02 4.17 19.80
C GLU A 33 -11.91 3.72 18.84
N VAL A 34 -11.69 4.47 17.76
CA VAL A 34 -10.62 4.18 16.78
C VAL A 34 -9.26 4.34 17.45
N LYS A 35 -9.05 5.45 18.16
CA LYS A 35 -7.82 5.69 18.93
C LYS A 35 -7.57 4.59 19.96
N ARG A 36 -8.59 4.18 20.70
CA ARG A 36 -8.48 3.09 21.68
C ARG A 36 -8.12 1.77 21.00
N ALA A 37 -8.75 1.44 19.87
CA ALA A 37 -8.42 0.23 19.12
C ALA A 37 -6.96 0.24 18.66
N LEU A 38 -6.53 1.30 17.96
CA LEU A 38 -5.16 1.43 17.44
C LEU A 38 -4.08 1.42 18.54
N THR A 39 -4.40 1.91 19.74
CA THR A 39 -3.45 1.93 20.87
C THR A 39 -3.41 0.64 21.70
N SER A 40 -4.38 -0.27 21.49
CA SER A 40 -4.52 -1.48 22.33
C SER A 40 -4.58 -2.80 21.57
N ILE A 41 -4.82 -2.76 20.26
CA ILE A 41 -4.94 -3.94 19.39
C ILE A 41 -3.84 -3.87 18.35
N PRO A 42 -2.94 -4.87 18.27
CA PRO A 42 -1.99 -4.98 17.16
C PRO A 42 -2.73 -5.04 15.82
N SER A 43 -2.35 -4.20 14.87
CA SER A 43 -2.99 -4.11 13.56
C SER A 43 -2.00 -4.44 12.45
N LEU A 44 -2.44 -5.27 11.50
CA LEU A 44 -1.85 -5.39 10.18
C LEU A 44 -2.76 -4.64 9.22
N MET A 45 -2.20 -3.77 8.39
CA MET A 45 -2.96 -2.85 7.56
C MET A 45 -2.54 -2.98 6.10
N MET A 46 -3.50 -2.76 5.22
CA MET A 46 -3.28 -2.64 3.79
C MET A 46 -4.06 -1.43 3.27
N TRP A 47 -3.64 -0.94 2.11
CA TRP A 47 -4.26 0.20 1.46
C TRP A 47 -5.18 -0.19 0.30
N ASP A 48 -6.09 0.72 -0.03
CA ASP A 48 -7.01 0.65 -1.17
C ASP A 48 -6.86 1.89 -2.08
N ASP A 49 -7.61 1.99 -3.18
CA ASP A 49 -7.60 3.21 -4.02
C ASP A 49 -8.06 4.45 -3.26
N HIS A 50 -9.00 4.31 -2.33
CA HIS A 50 -9.47 5.42 -1.50
C HIS A 50 -8.41 5.99 -0.54
N ASP A 51 -7.29 5.29 -0.29
CA ASP A 51 -6.13 5.88 0.40
C ASP A 51 -5.32 6.82 -0.51
N ILE A 52 -5.58 6.79 -1.81
CA ILE A 52 -4.82 7.47 -2.86
C ILE A 52 -5.74 8.46 -3.60
N PHE A 53 -6.55 7.93 -4.52
CA PHE A 53 -7.69 8.54 -5.20
C PHE A 53 -8.51 7.44 -5.87
N ASP A 54 -9.82 7.65 -6.00
CA ASP A 54 -10.76 6.66 -6.53
C ASP A 54 -10.31 6.11 -7.90
N GLY A 55 -10.36 4.79 -8.08
CA GLY A 55 -10.06 4.13 -9.36
C GLY A 55 -8.58 4.03 -9.77
N VAL A 56 -7.61 4.28 -8.88
CA VAL A 56 -6.17 4.00 -9.15
C VAL A 56 -5.98 2.59 -9.72
N GLY A 57 -5.25 2.49 -10.84
CA GLY A 57 -5.02 1.26 -11.58
C GLY A 57 -6.11 0.90 -12.61
N SER A 58 -7.22 1.64 -12.68
CA SER A 58 -8.29 1.42 -13.67
C SER A 58 -8.35 2.49 -14.78
N TYR A 59 -7.50 3.52 -14.70
CA TYR A 59 -7.42 4.56 -15.72
C TYR A 59 -6.57 4.14 -16.94
N PRO A 60 -6.83 4.69 -18.14
CA PRO A 60 -5.96 4.49 -19.29
C PRO A 60 -4.52 4.96 -19.00
N PRO A 61 -3.48 4.32 -19.58
CA PRO A 61 -2.07 4.65 -19.32
C PRO A 61 -1.73 6.13 -19.45
N LEU A 62 -2.31 6.81 -20.44
CA LEU A 62 -2.10 8.25 -20.65
C LEU A 62 -2.46 9.11 -19.43
N LEU A 63 -3.48 8.70 -18.66
CA LEU A 63 -3.86 9.36 -17.42
C LEU A 63 -3.07 8.78 -16.25
N HIS A 64 -3.10 7.45 -16.11
CA HIS A 64 -2.51 6.74 -14.98
C HIS A 64 -1.02 7.08 -14.79
N ASP A 65 -0.27 7.10 -15.89
CA ASP A 65 1.18 7.26 -15.89
C ASP A 65 1.60 8.74 -16.07
N SER A 66 0.64 9.67 -16.00
CA SER A 66 0.95 11.10 -16.09
C SER A 66 1.72 11.58 -14.85
N PRO A 67 2.56 12.64 -14.98
CA PRO A 67 3.35 13.15 -13.86
C PRO A 67 2.49 13.49 -12.63
N MET A 68 1.33 14.10 -12.85
CA MET A 68 0.38 14.45 -11.79
C MET A 68 -0.11 13.21 -11.02
N MET A 69 -0.58 12.19 -11.73
CA MET A 69 -1.16 11.00 -11.10
C MET A 69 -0.11 10.18 -10.36
N MET A 70 1.08 10.02 -10.96
CA MET A 70 2.20 9.34 -10.32
C MET A 70 2.70 10.10 -9.08
N GLY A 71 2.70 11.44 -9.12
CA GLY A 71 3.06 12.26 -7.97
C GLY A 71 2.09 12.11 -6.79
N LEU A 72 0.78 12.14 -7.06
CA LEU A 72 -0.26 11.86 -6.06
C LEU A 72 -0.10 10.44 -5.47
N PHE A 73 0.13 9.46 -6.34
CA PHE A 73 0.34 8.07 -5.94
C PHE A 73 1.54 7.92 -5.01
N GLN A 74 2.70 8.48 -5.37
CA GLN A 74 3.91 8.40 -4.55
C GLN A 74 3.75 9.08 -3.20
N ALA A 75 3.06 10.22 -3.14
CA ALA A 75 2.78 10.91 -1.88
C ALA A 75 1.89 10.05 -0.96
N ALA A 76 0.83 9.44 -1.49
CA ALA A 76 -0.04 8.53 -0.73
C ALA A 76 0.73 7.27 -0.27
N GLN A 77 1.55 6.68 -1.15
CA GLN A 77 2.36 5.50 -0.83
C GLN A 77 3.36 5.80 0.29
N LYS A 78 3.98 6.99 0.31
CA LYS A 78 4.84 7.41 1.42
C LYS A 78 4.06 7.46 2.74
N MET A 79 2.83 7.99 2.74
CA MET A 79 2.04 8.10 3.96
C MET A 79 1.49 6.75 4.44
N ARG A 80 1.11 5.83 3.55
CA ARG A 80 0.70 4.49 3.98
C ARG A 80 1.88 3.68 4.55
N LEU A 81 3.10 3.86 4.04
CA LEU A 81 4.28 3.24 4.65
C LEU A 81 4.53 3.81 6.06
N LEU A 82 4.37 5.13 6.23
CA LEU A 82 4.54 5.78 7.53
C LEU A 82 3.47 5.36 8.56
N PHE A 83 2.20 5.54 8.23
CA PHE A 83 1.11 5.33 9.19
C PHE A 83 0.73 3.86 9.33
N GLN A 84 0.58 3.13 8.23
CA GLN A 84 0.05 1.76 8.28
C GLN A 84 1.13 0.70 8.56
N HIS A 85 2.37 0.95 8.16
CA HIS A 85 3.47 -0.03 8.24
C HIS A 85 4.65 0.45 9.10
N HIS A 86 4.59 1.66 9.67
CA HIS A 86 5.62 2.26 10.52
C HIS A 86 7.03 2.18 9.89
N THR A 87 7.14 2.45 8.59
CA THR A 87 8.38 2.42 7.83
C THR A 87 8.51 3.60 6.86
N THR A 88 9.60 3.64 6.12
CA THR A 88 9.85 4.60 5.03
C THR A 88 10.16 3.84 3.74
N PRO A 89 10.08 4.46 2.55
CA PRO A 89 10.47 3.81 1.29
C PRO A 89 11.87 3.17 1.35
N GLU A 90 12.82 3.83 2.00
CA GLU A 90 14.21 3.39 2.11
C GLU A 90 14.36 2.18 3.05
N LYS A 91 13.49 2.07 4.07
CA LYS A 91 13.52 1.01 5.09
C LYS A 91 12.54 -0.12 4.83
N ALA A 92 11.58 0.04 3.92
CA ALA A 92 10.49 -0.91 3.69
C ALA A 92 10.99 -2.33 3.43
N ARG A 93 12.03 -2.50 2.59
CA ARG A 93 12.64 -3.81 2.32
C ARG A 93 13.35 -4.39 3.54
N GLN A 94 14.02 -3.55 4.34
CA GLN A 94 14.67 -3.96 5.59
C GLN A 94 13.64 -4.40 6.63
N HIS A 95 12.45 -3.80 6.62
CA HIS A 95 11.30 -4.18 7.44
C HIS A 95 10.44 -5.28 6.77
N HIS A 96 11.04 -6.07 5.87
CA HIS A 96 10.46 -7.27 5.26
C HIS A 96 9.25 -7.05 4.33
N LEU A 97 8.97 -5.83 3.89
CA LEU A 97 8.02 -5.60 2.81
C LEU A 97 8.64 -6.01 1.47
N PHE A 98 7.88 -6.68 0.61
CA PHE A 98 8.42 -7.33 -0.60
C PHE A 98 7.52 -7.15 -1.83
N GLY A 99 8.07 -7.39 -3.01
CA GLY A 99 7.45 -7.14 -4.32
C GLY A 99 8.48 -6.58 -5.30
N HIS A 100 8.16 -6.58 -6.59
CA HIS A 100 9.05 -6.02 -7.61
C HIS A 100 9.17 -4.49 -7.41
N GLU A 101 8.05 -3.80 -7.47
CA GLU A 101 7.89 -2.36 -7.22
C GLU A 101 6.96 -2.12 -6.02
N GLY A 102 6.03 -3.05 -5.74
CA GLY A 102 5.08 -2.99 -4.63
C GLY A 102 5.67 -3.36 -3.25
N TYR A 103 4.85 -3.13 -2.21
CA TYR A 103 5.17 -3.43 -0.81
C TYR A 103 4.09 -4.32 -0.18
N ASN A 104 4.11 -5.60 -0.56
CA ASN A 104 3.37 -6.68 0.10
C ASN A 104 4.00 -6.97 1.48
N PHE A 105 3.21 -7.52 2.41
CA PHE A 105 3.70 -8.01 3.70
C PHE A 105 3.33 -9.47 3.93
N PHE A 106 4.12 -10.17 4.74
CA PHE A 106 3.83 -11.50 5.25
C PHE A 106 4.08 -11.49 6.76
N ALA A 107 3.09 -11.92 7.54
CA ALA A 107 3.14 -11.92 8.99
C ALA A 107 2.69 -13.28 9.53
N ARG A 108 3.47 -13.85 10.47
CA ARG A 108 3.04 -15.01 11.26
C ARG A 108 2.42 -14.53 12.55
N CYS A 109 1.20 -14.98 12.82
CA CYS A 109 0.45 -14.71 14.04
C CYS A 109 0.46 -15.96 14.93
N GLY A 110 1.65 -16.29 15.43
CA GLY A 110 1.92 -17.59 16.07
C GLY A 110 2.34 -18.68 15.06
N PRO A 111 2.47 -19.94 15.50
CA PRO A 111 2.98 -21.02 14.65
C PRO A 111 2.01 -21.40 13.51
N HIS A 112 0.70 -21.38 13.78
CA HIS A 112 -0.30 -22.00 12.90
C HIS A 112 -1.08 -21.03 12.01
N LEU A 113 -0.90 -19.71 12.18
CA LEU A 113 -1.60 -18.68 11.39
C LEU A 113 -0.60 -17.78 10.68
N ALA A 114 -0.73 -17.68 9.36
CA ALA A 114 -0.02 -16.70 8.55
C ALA A 114 -1.01 -15.79 7.82
N ILE A 115 -0.60 -14.54 7.63
CA ILE A 115 -1.34 -13.52 6.92
C ILE A 115 -0.42 -12.92 5.87
N ILE A 116 -0.86 -12.91 4.62
CA ILE A 116 -0.22 -12.16 3.54
C ILE A 116 -1.14 -11.02 3.12
N GLY A 117 -0.60 -9.80 3.10
CA GLY A 117 -1.30 -8.63 2.58
C GLY A 117 -0.69 -8.18 1.28
N ALA A 118 -1.49 -8.13 0.24
CA ALA A 118 -1.05 -7.78 -1.09
C ALA A 118 -1.13 -6.27 -1.33
N ASP A 119 -0.07 -5.71 -1.91
CA ASP A 119 -0.08 -4.38 -2.51
C ASP A 119 -0.76 -4.45 -3.88
N GLY A 120 -2.08 -4.40 -3.88
CA GLY A 120 -2.88 -4.45 -5.10
C GLY A 120 -2.94 -3.13 -5.88
N ARG A 121 -2.11 -2.12 -5.56
CA ARG A 121 -2.21 -0.78 -6.18
C ARG A 121 -0.93 -0.33 -6.88
N THR A 122 0.26 -0.65 -6.37
CA THR A 122 1.53 -0.18 -6.98
C THR A 122 1.77 -0.67 -8.39
N GLU A 123 1.41 -1.92 -8.68
CA GLU A 123 1.71 -2.56 -9.97
C GLU A 123 0.44 -2.75 -10.82
N ARG A 124 -0.69 -2.19 -10.37
CA ARG A 124 -1.99 -2.39 -11.00
C ARG A 124 -2.12 -1.55 -12.25
N ASN A 125 -2.66 -2.15 -13.30
CA ASN A 125 -3.18 -1.49 -14.47
C ASN A 125 -4.44 -2.22 -14.98
N THR A 126 -4.94 -1.85 -16.16
CA THR A 126 -6.15 -2.47 -16.73
C THR A 126 -5.99 -3.94 -17.13
N GLN A 127 -4.77 -4.48 -17.15
CA GLN A 127 -4.45 -5.85 -17.56
C GLN A 127 -4.02 -6.74 -16.40
N THR A 128 -3.42 -6.18 -15.35
CA THR A 128 -2.91 -6.95 -14.21
C THR A 128 -3.07 -6.21 -12.88
N VAL A 129 -3.17 -6.97 -11.79
CA VAL A 129 -3.17 -6.45 -10.42
C VAL A 129 -1.75 -6.32 -9.87
N GLN A 130 -0.88 -7.28 -10.16
CA GLN A 130 0.54 -7.26 -9.79
C GLN A 130 1.40 -7.73 -10.96
N HIS A 131 2.66 -7.29 -10.98
CA HIS A 131 3.63 -7.74 -11.96
C HIS A 131 3.95 -9.23 -11.73
N GLU A 132 4.24 -9.98 -12.80
CA GLU A 132 4.58 -11.42 -12.76
C GLU A 132 5.69 -11.73 -11.74
N LYS A 133 6.80 -11.00 -11.79
CA LYS A 133 7.88 -11.06 -10.77
C LYS A 133 7.38 -10.96 -9.32
N THR A 134 6.35 -10.16 -9.03
CA THR A 134 5.80 -10.05 -7.68
C THR A 134 4.98 -11.29 -7.33
N TRP A 135 4.25 -11.85 -8.28
CA TRP A 135 3.60 -13.15 -8.10
C TRP A 135 4.62 -14.25 -7.81
N ASP A 136 5.73 -14.30 -8.55
CA ASP A 136 6.82 -15.26 -8.28
C ASP A 136 7.37 -15.08 -6.86
N MET A 137 7.59 -13.84 -6.42
CA MET A 137 8.04 -13.57 -5.05
C MET A 137 7.02 -14.02 -4.00
N ILE A 138 5.72 -13.80 -4.25
CA ILE A 138 4.64 -14.26 -3.36
C ILE A 138 4.64 -15.78 -3.27
N PHE A 139 4.60 -16.49 -4.40
CA PHE A 139 4.56 -17.96 -4.41
C PHE A 139 5.81 -18.57 -3.79
N ASN A 140 6.99 -18.08 -4.13
CA ASN A 140 8.24 -18.52 -3.49
C ASN A 140 8.19 -18.29 -1.98
N LYS A 141 7.64 -17.17 -1.50
CA LYS A 141 7.55 -16.91 -0.06
C LYS A 141 6.58 -17.86 0.64
N LEU A 142 5.44 -18.16 0.01
CA LEU A 142 4.47 -19.12 0.52
C LEU A 142 5.03 -20.55 0.53
N GLU A 143 5.78 -20.96 -0.50
CA GLU A 143 6.41 -22.28 -0.54
C GLU A 143 7.44 -22.48 0.57
N ASN A 144 8.17 -21.43 0.95
CA ASN A 144 9.24 -21.52 1.94
C ASN A 144 8.80 -21.27 3.39
N ASP A 145 7.76 -20.45 3.61
CA ASP A 145 7.45 -19.93 4.96
C ASP A 145 6.15 -20.50 5.58
N LEU A 146 5.46 -21.41 4.91
CA LEU A 146 4.22 -22.02 5.39
C LEU A 146 4.41 -23.32 6.19
N GLU A 147 5.64 -23.75 6.47
CA GLU A 147 5.85 -24.89 7.37
C GLU A 147 5.21 -24.62 8.75
N GLU A 148 4.48 -25.61 9.26
CA GLU A 148 3.66 -25.57 10.50
C GLU A 148 2.42 -24.65 10.46
N VAL A 149 2.18 -23.93 9.37
CA VAL A 149 1.00 -23.08 9.19
C VAL A 149 -0.21 -23.93 8.81
N GLU A 150 -1.27 -23.88 9.60
CA GLU A 150 -2.55 -24.55 9.34
C GLU A 150 -3.55 -23.64 8.61
N HIS A 151 -3.43 -22.33 8.82
CA HIS A 151 -4.31 -21.31 8.29
C HIS A 151 -3.53 -20.18 7.61
N LEU A 152 -3.79 -19.97 6.32
CA LEU A 152 -3.31 -18.83 5.57
C LEU A 152 -4.47 -17.88 5.26
N ILE A 153 -4.35 -16.64 5.69
CA ILE A 153 -5.25 -15.55 5.29
C ILE A 153 -4.56 -14.71 4.22
N VAL A 154 -5.23 -14.54 3.10
CA VAL A 154 -4.76 -13.74 1.97
C VAL A 154 -5.64 -12.49 1.86
N LEU A 155 -5.04 -11.31 2.02
CA LEU A 155 -5.74 -10.03 2.01
C LEU A 155 -5.49 -9.30 0.68
N PHE A 156 -6.58 -9.04 -0.06
CA PHE A 156 -6.61 -8.21 -1.26
C PHE A 156 -7.61 -7.06 -1.08
N PRO A 157 -7.34 -5.86 -1.63
CA PRO A 157 -8.21 -4.71 -1.43
C PRO A 157 -9.49 -4.80 -2.28
N VAL A 158 -9.45 -5.54 -3.38
CA VAL A 158 -10.55 -5.72 -4.32
C VAL A 158 -10.70 -7.22 -4.63
N PRO A 159 -11.94 -7.76 -4.68
CA PRO A 159 -12.22 -9.15 -5.04
C PRO A 159 -11.74 -9.56 -6.45
#